data_AF-A0AAD2Q6I4-F1
#
_entry.id   AF-A0AAD2Q6I4-F1
#
_cell.length_a   1.000
_cell.length_b   1.000
_cell.length_c   1.000
_cell.angle_alpha   90.00
_cell.angle_beta   90.00
_cell.angle_gamma   90.00
#
_symmetry.space_group_name_H-M   'P 1'
#
loop_
_entity.id
_entity.type
_entity.pdbx_description
1 polymer ?
#
loop_
_entity_poly.entity_id
_entity_poly.type
_entity_poly.pdbx_seq_one_letter_code
_entity_poly.pdbx_strand_id
1 'polypeptide(L)'
;TAQSGDAIQKGGWVVALDPHAKVVFGRVIELLHSPVAIVTIECFVMGEKRHPDFKWPVLRRPTGQEIVAGAKNFWVLEGSAVQLAISVQHDCRRGGCEPNIVRKEKQEREETNQITKLIQHSDDDRFILNLSACHNHVQLCRILPPEMTMLEPLHPDRKSFHTLMSSQAQSIKTKKRKRTAEKRRATAAAKREDADRAEVEAGRAEKVIDEEADGAADSDLEGSDAGGSPGMETEELAFVSVDLDERPRKWRKAAM
;
A
#
# COMPACT_ATOMS: atom_id res chain seq x y z
N THR A 1 -26.53 7.76 -5.73
CA THR A 1 -25.88 6.87 -4.73
C THR A 1 -26.40 5.46 -4.96
N ALA A 2 -25.62 4.45 -4.60
CA ALA A 2 -26.09 3.05 -4.63
C ALA A 2 -26.99 2.75 -3.42
N GLN A 3 -27.70 1.62 -3.45
CA GLN A 3 -28.53 1.17 -2.32
C GLN A 3 -27.71 0.94 -1.04
N SER A 4 -26.44 0.54 -1.16
CA SER A 4 -25.48 0.44 -0.05
C SER A 4 -25.14 1.80 0.61
N GLY A 5 -25.53 2.92 0.00
CA GLY A 5 -25.12 4.27 0.40
C GLY A 5 -23.88 4.77 -0.33
N ASP A 6 -23.27 3.97 -1.21
CA ASP A 6 -22.03 4.35 -1.89
C ASP A 6 -22.21 5.51 -2.85
N ALA A 7 -21.20 6.39 -2.89
CA ALA A 7 -21.04 7.35 -3.95
C ALA A 7 -20.63 6.63 -5.23
N ILE A 8 -21.42 6.81 -6.30
CA ILE A 8 -21.16 6.24 -7.62
C ILE A 8 -20.66 7.35 -8.53
N GLN A 9 -19.59 7.07 -9.25
CA GLN A 9 -18.95 7.99 -10.19
C GLN A 9 -18.73 7.32 -11.54
N LYS A 10 -18.63 8.13 -12.60
CA LYS A 10 -18.24 7.66 -13.93
C LYS A 10 -16.88 6.96 -13.88
N GLY A 11 -16.76 5.83 -14.58
CA GLY A 11 -15.61 4.93 -14.53
C GLY A 11 -15.56 4.01 -13.30
N GLY A 12 -16.43 4.24 -12.30
CA GLY A 12 -16.54 3.38 -11.12
C GLY A 12 -17.12 2.01 -11.44
N TRP A 13 -16.79 1.02 -10.63
CA TRP A 13 -17.29 -0.35 -10.78
C TRP A 13 -18.42 -0.63 -9.81
N VAL A 14 -19.46 -1.30 -10.29
CA VAL A 14 -20.71 -1.52 -9.55
C VAL A 14 -21.25 -2.93 -9.76
N VAL A 15 -22.07 -3.34 -8.80
CA VAL A 15 -23.03 -4.43 -8.95
C VAL A 15 -24.42 -3.83 -9.05
N ALA A 16 -25.20 -4.26 -10.03
CA ALA A 16 -26.59 -3.84 -10.19
C ALA A 16 -27.50 -5.04 -10.42
N LEU A 17 -28.81 -4.80 -10.40
CA LEU A 17 -29.82 -5.78 -10.80
C LEU A 17 -30.37 -5.41 -12.17
N ASP A 18 -30.48 -6.40 -13.06
CA ASP A 18 -31.19 -6.24 -14.33
C ASP A 18 -32.72 -6.20 -14.12
N PRO A 19 -33.52 -5.92 -15.17
CA PRO A 19 -34.99 -5.93 -15.07
C PRO A 19 -35.61 -7.26 -14.64
N HIS A 20 -34.85 -8.36 -14.67
CA HIS A 20 -35.24 -9.69 -14.21
C HIS A 20 -34.68 -10.03 -12.82
N ALA A 21 -34.21 -9.03 -12.08
CA ALA A 21 -33.56 -9.17 -10.78
C ALA A 21 -32.32 -10.07 -10.78
N LYS A 22 -31.65 -10.23 -11.92
CA LYS A 22 -30.37 -10.93 -12.02
C LYS A 22 -29.23 -9.96 -11.75
N VAL A 23 -28.23 -10.47 -11.05
CA VAL A 23 -27.02 -9.73 -10.72
C VAL A 23 -26.22 -9.47 -11.99
N VAL A 24 -25.84 -8.21 -12.21
CA VAL A 24 -24.93 -7.78 -13.27
C VAL A 24 -23.74 -7.04 -12.67
N PHE A 25 -22.55 -7.36 -13.17
CA PHE A 25 -21.32 -6.65 -12.84
C PHE A 25 -20.99 -5.67 -13.95
N GLY A 26 -20.62 -4.45 -13.60
CA GLY A 26 -20.33 -3.48 -14.63
C GLY A 26 -19.50 -2.29 -14.20
N ARG A 27 -19.07 -1.53 -15.21
CA ARG A 27 -18.38 -0.25 -15.06
C ARG A 27 -19.31 0.86 -15.54
N VAL A 28 -19.46 1.90 -14.73
CA VAL A 28 -20.32 3.05 -15.05
C VAL A 28 -19.70 3.85 -16.19
N ILE A 29 -20.40 3.94 -17.33
CA ILE A 29 -19.97 4.72 -18.48
C ILE A 29 -20.57 6.12 -18.44
N GLU A 30 -21.83 6.21 -18.00
CA GLU A 30 -22.60 7.43 -18.01
C GLU A 30 -23.53 7.50 -16.82
N LEU A 31 -23.67 8.71 -16.28
CA LEU A 31 -24.62 9.06 -15.22
C LEU A 31 -25.47 10.21 -15.75
N LEU A 32 -26.75 9.95 -15.95
CA LEU A 32 -27.72 10.96 -16.39
C LEU A 32 -28.62 11.31 -15.22
N HIS A 33 -28.73 12.61 -14.96
CA HIS A 33 -29.63 13.13 -13.95
C HIS A 33 -30.80 13.84 -14.64
N SER A 34 -31.98 13.24 -14.51
CA SER A 34 -33.28 13.84 -14.83
C SER A 34 -34.16 13.69 -13.57
N PRO A 35 -35.50 13.85 -13.54
CA PRO A 35 -36.23 13.66 -12.28
C PRO A 35 -36.02 12.25 -11.70
N VAL A 36 -35.62 11.30 -12.54
CA VAL A 36 -35.08 9.99 -12.18
C VAL A 36 -33.61 9.92 -12.59
N ALA A 37 -32.78 9.32 -11.73
CA ALA A 37 -31.38 9.04 -12.06
C ALA A 37 -31.28 7.81 -12.96
N ILE A 38 -30.56 7.93 -14.08
CA ILE A 38 -30.32 6.84 -15.03
C ILE A 38 -28.81 6.58 -15.08
N VAL A 39 -28.43 5.31 -15.08
CA VAL A 39 -27.04 4.85 -15.10
C VAL A 39 -26.85 3.91 -16.28
N THR A 40 -25.88 4.21 -17.12
CA THR A 40 -25.44 3.30 -18.18
C THR A 40 -24.19 2.57 -17.70
N ILE A 41 -24.27 1.25 -17.59
CA ILE A 41 -23.14 0.40 -17.22
C ILE A 41 -22.69 -0.45 -18.40
N GLU A 42 -21.39 -0.52 -18.60
CA GLU A 42 -20.73 -1.52 -19.42
C GLU A 42 -20.62 -2.83 -18.63
N CYS A 43 -21.00 -3.93 -19.24
CA CYS A 43 -21.27 -5.18 -18.54
C CYS A 43 -20.11 -6.15 -18.68
N PHE A 44 -19.83 -6.85 -17.58
CA PHE A 44 -18.80 -7.85 -17.50
C PHE A 44 -19.39 -9.16 -16.99
N VAL A 45 -18.90 -10.26 -17.55
CA VAL A 45 -19.26 -11.61 -17.12
C VAL A 45 -18.20 -12.14 -16.16
N MET A 46 -18.65 -12.82 -15.11
CA MET A 46 -17.78 -13.48 -14.17
C MET A 46 -17.25 -14.78 -14.81
N GLY A 47 -15.94 -14.99 -14.74
CA GLY A 47 -15.29 -16.21 -15.18
C GLY A 47 -15.55 -17.38 -14.23
N GLU A 48 -15.58 -18.59 -14.78
CA GLU A 48 -15.79 -19.83 -14.03
C GLU A 48 -14.62 -20.19 -13.11
N LYS A 49 -13.42 -19.69 -13.43
CA LYS A 49 -12.19 -19.98 -12.68
C LYS A 49 -11.69 -18.74 -11.97
N ARG A 50 -11.27 -18.93 -10.72
CA ARG A 50 -10.55 -17.92 -9.93
C ARG A 50 -9.19 -17.59 -10.57
N HIS A 51 -8.71 -16.38 -10.34
CA HIS A 51 -7.37 -15.96 -10.74
C HIS A 51 -6.31 -16.87 -10.10
N PRO A 52 -5.27 -17.32 -10.84
CA PRO A 52 -4.30 -18.32 -10.35
C PRO A 52 -3.53 -17.88 -9.10
N ASP A 53 -3.16 -16.60 -9.00
CA ASP A 53 -2.38 -16.07 -7.87
C ASP A 53 -3.26 -15.59 -6.72
N PHE A 54 -4.16 -14.63 -6.99
CA PHE A 54 -5.03 -14.04 -5.97
C PHE A 54 -6.16 -14.96 -5.48
N LYS A 55 -6.49 -16.02 -6.22
CA LYS A 55 -7.64 -16.91 -5.94
C LYS A 55 -8.97 -16.16 -5.83
N TRP A 56 -9.11 -15.04 -6.54
CA TRP A 56 -10.32 -14.23 -6.56
C TRP A 56 -11.07 -14.34 -7.89
N PRO A 57 -12.36 -13.95 -7.93
CA PRO A 57 -13.14 -13.96 -9.17
C PRO A 57 -12.56 -13.03 -10.22
N VAL A 58 -12.65 -13.44 -11.48
CA VAL A 58 -12.22 -12.64 -12.62
C VAL A 58 -13.45 -12.18 -13.38
N LEU A 59 -13.58 -10.89 -13.62
CA LEU A 59 -14.55 -10.27 -14.51
C LEU A 59 -13.90 -10.10 -15.89
N ARG A 60 -14.66 -10.36 -16.95
CA ARG A 60 -14.21 -10.14 -18.32
C ARG A 60 -15.33 -9.61 -19.19
N ARG A 61 -14.98 -8.95 -20.29
CA ARG A 61 -15.99 -8.62 -21.32
C ARG A 61 -16.65 -9.90 -21.83
N PRO A 62 -17.97 -9.86 -22.13
CA PRO A 62 -18.64 -10.98 -22.77
C PRO A 62 -18.04 -11.23 -24.16
N THR A 63 -17.91 -12.50 -24.52
CA THR A 63 -17.45 -12.94 -25.83
C THR A 63 -18.58 -12.84 -26.85
N GLY A 64 -18.25 -12.85 -28.15
CA GLY A 64 -19.26 -12.84 -29.22
C GLY A 64 -20.30 -13.96 -29.10
N GLN A 65 -19.88 -15.17 -28.68
CA GLN A 65 -20.79 -16.29 -28.45
C GLN A 65 -21.76 -16.04 -27.29
N GLU A 66 -21.30 -15.46 -26.19
CA GLU A 66 -22.15 -15.11 -25.05
C GLU A 66 -23.13 -13.99 -25.43
N ILE A 67 -22.70 -13.03 -26.26
CA ILE A 67 -23.58 -11.97 -26.77
C ILE A 67 -24.69 -12.57 -27.64
N VAL A 68 -24.33 -13.50 -28.53
CA VAL A 68 -25.32 -14.25 -29.34
C VAL A 68 -26.27 -15.07 -28.47
N ALA A 69 -25.78 -15.61 -27.34
CA ALA A 69 -26.60 -16.31 -26.34
C ALA A 69 -27.43 -15.36 -25.44
N GLY A 70 -27.35 -14.05 -25.64
CA GLY A 70 -28.18 -13.05 -24.96
C GLY A 70 -27.46 -12.20 -23.90
N ALA A 71 -26.14 -12.35 -23.72
CA ALA A 71 -25.38 -11.42 -22.89
C ALA A 71 -25.37 -10.01 -23.51
N LYS A 72 -25.55 -8.97 -22.71
CA LYS A 72 -25.50 -7.58 -23.17
C LYS A 72 -24.16 -6.96 -22.84
N ASN A 73 -23.66 -6.10 -23.73
CA ASN A 73 -22.48 -5.27 -23.48
C ASN A 73 -22.81 -4.07 -22.59
N PHE A 74 -24.04 -3.55 -22.68
CA PHE A 74 -24.48 -2.40 -21.94
C PHE A 74 -25.87 -2.63 -21.35
N TRP A 75 -26.06 -2.11 -20.13
CA TRP A 75 -27.36 -1.97 -19.50
C TRP A 75 -27.60 -0.50 -19.18
N VAL A 76 -28.81 -0.04 -19.49
CA VAL A 76 -29.33 1.26 -19.03
C VAL A 76 -30.30 0.94 -17.91
N LEU A 77 -29.96 1.38 -16.71
CA LEU A 77 -30.68 1.05 -15.49
C LEU A 77 -31.08 2.33 -14.76
N GLU A 78 -32.12 2.22 -13.93
CA GLU A 78 -32.40 3.26 -12.94
C GLU A 78 -31.31 3.26 -11.87
N GLY A 79 -30.99 4.44 -11.30
CA GLY A 79 -30.02 4.56 -10.22
C GLY A 79 -30.37 3.68 -9.00
N SER A 80 -31.66 3.45 -8.75
CA SER A 80 -32.15 2.56 -7.69
C SER A 80 -31.80 1.09 -7.89
N ALA A 81 -31.49 0.66 -9.13
CA ALA A 81 -31.07 -0.70 -9.42
C ALA A 81 -29.60 -0.98 -9.05
N VAL A 82 -28.79 0.06 -8.84
CA VAL A 82 -27.38 -0.07 -8.45
C VAL A 82 -27.28 -0.46 -6.97
N GLN A 83 -26.77 -1.67 -6.71
CA GLN A 83 -26.75 -2.27 -5.38
C GLN A 83 -25.57 -1.76 -4.54
N LEU A 84 -24.35 -1.85 -5.07
CA LEU A 84 -23.13 -1.45 -4.38
C LEU A 84 -21.99 -1.09 -5.32
N ALA A 85 -21.04 -0.29 -4.83
CA ALA A 85 -19.75 -0.08 -5.48
C ALA A 85 -18.81 -1.25 -5.16
N ILE A 86 -18.03 -1.67 -6.14
CA ILE A 86 -17.01 -2.72 -6.00
C ILE A 86 -15.63 -2.19 -6.41
N SER A 87 -14.59 -2.84 -5.88
CA SER A 87 -13.21 -2.60 -6.28
C SER A 87 -12.75 -3.72 -7.19
N VAL A 88 -12.15 -3.37 -8.32
CA VAL A 88 -11.51 -4.32 -9.22
C VAL A 88 -10.11 -3.84 -9.57
N GLN A 89 -9.25 -4.77 -9.95
CA GLN A 89 -7.90 -4.51 -10.43
C GLN A 89 -7.73 -5.14 -11.80
N HIS A 90 -6.96 -4.55 -12.70
CA HIS A 90 -6.70 -5.15 -14.01
C HIS A 90 -5.93 -6.48 -13.86
N ASP A 91 -6.27 -7.50 -14.67
CA ASP A 91 -5.51 -8.76 -14.73
C ASP A 91 -4.25 -8.58 -15.60
N CYS A 92 -3.26 -7.88 -15.03
CA CYS A 92 -2.02 -7.55 -15.72
C CYS A 92 -1.22 -8.79 -16.14
N ARG A 93 -1.34 -9.89 -15.38
CA ARG A 93 -0.66 -11.15 -15.68
C ARG A 93 -1.13 -11.70 -17.02
N ARG A 94 -2.44 -11.66 -17.27
CA ARG A 94 -3.01 -12.17 -18.51
C ARG A 94 -2.96 -11.16 -19.64
N GLY A 95 -3.07 -9.86 -19.34
CA GLY A 95 -2.94 -8.78 -20.31
C GLY A 95 -1.49 -8.58 -20.80
N GLY A 96 -0.49 -9.14 -20.10
CA GLY A 96 0.91 -8.92 -20.43
C GLY A 96 1.32 -7.46 -20.26
N CYS A 97 0.76 -6.78 -19.27
CA CYS A 97 0.99 -5.36 -19.05
C CYS A 97 2.42 -5.11 -18.57
N GLU A 98 3.07 -4.08 -19.13
CA GLU A 98 4.47 -3.76 -18.86
C GLU A 98 4.60 -2.47 -18.03
N PRO A 99 5.63 -2.37 -17.16
CA PRO A 99 5.93 -1.17 -16.39
C PRO A 99 6.62 -0.10 -17.26
N ASN A 100 5.93 0.36 -18.30
CA ASN A 100 6.47 1.25 -19.33
C ASN A 100 6.30 2.74 -19.02
N ILE A 101 5.38 3.09 -18.12
CA ILE A 101 5.14 4.50 -17.79
C ILE A 101 6.08 4.91 -16.67
N VAL A 102 6.84 5.96 -16.90
CA VAL A 102 7.76 6.53 -15.92
C VAL A 102 7.15 7.82 -15.39
N ARG A 103 6.93 7.92 -14.07
CA ARG A 103 6.39 9.12 -13.43
C ARG A 103 7.30 9.56 -12.30
N LYS A 104 7.64 10.84 -12.27
CA LYS A 104 8.30 11.45 -11.11
C LYS A 104 7.33 11.50 -9.93
N GLU A 105 7.78 11.06 -8.78
CA GLU A 105 6.98 11.12 -7.56
C GLU A 105 6.84 12.57 -7.09
N LYS A 106 5.63 12.95 -6.67
CA LYS A 106 5.36 14.26 -6.09
C LYS A 106 5.19 14.11 -4.59
N GLN A 107 6.02 14.81 -3.83
CA GLN A 107 5.91 14.92 -2.37
C GLN A 107 5.63 16.39 -2.03
N GLU A 108 4.61 16.66 -1.22
CA GLU A 108 4.24 18.02 -0.80
C GLU A 108 4.08 19.03 -1.96
N ARG A 109 3.64 18.55 -3.14
CA ARG A 109 3.51 19.29 -4.42
C ARG A 109 4.82 19.54 -5.17
N GLU A 110 5.97 19.20 -4.59
CA GLU A 110 7.27 19.27 -5.26
C GLU A 110 7.56 17.96 -5.99
N GLU A 111 8.11 18.07 -7.21
CA GLU A 111 8.60 16.90 -7.93
C GLU A 111 9.91 16.45 -7.31
N THR A 112 9.95 15.19 -6.87
CA THR A 112 11.16 14.58 -6.36
C THR A 112 11.99 14.00 -7.51
N ASN A 113 13.25 13.68 -7.23
CA ASN A 113 14.09 12.91 -8.15
C ASN A 113 13.75 11.41 -8.14
N GLN A 114 12.78 10.98 -7.33
CA GLN A 114 12.35 9.58 -7.31
C GLN A 114 11.46 9.30 -8.51
N ILE A 115 11.78 8.19 -9.18
CA ILE A 115 11.11 7.75 -10.39
C ILE A 115 10.34 6.47 -10.07
N THR A 116 9.03 6.52 -10.23
CA THR A 116 8.16 5.36 -10.06
C THR A 116 7.73 4.85 -11.44
N LYS A 117 7.95 3.55 -11.67
CA LYS A 117 7.43 2.86 -12.85
C LYS A 117 5.98 2.46 -12.59
N LEU A 118 5.09 2.90 -13.47
CA LEU A 118 3.66 2.56 -13.48
C LEU A 118 3.41 1.53 -14.56
N ILE A 119 2.52 0.59 -14.27
CA ILE A 119 2.07 -0.42 -15.22
C ILE A 119 1.15 0.25 -16.23
N GLN A 120 1.49 0.14 -17.51
CA GLN A 120 0.61 0.53 -18.60
C GLN A 120 -0.24 -0.67 -18.99
N HIS A 121 -1.55 -0.54 -18.83
CA HIS A 121 -2.48 -1.59 -19.26
C HIS A 121 -2.55 -1.63 -20.79
N SER A 122 -2.34 -2.82 -21.35
CA SER A 122 -2.39 -3.12 -22.78
C SER A 122 -3.83 -3.26 -23.30
N ASP A 123 -4.73 -3.68 -22.42
CA ASP A 123 -6.16 -3.87 -22.68
C ASP A 123 -7.02 -3.41 -21.50
N ASP A 124 -8.34 -3.47 -21.69
CA ASP A 124 -9.35 -3.07 -20.71
C ASP A 124 -10.47 -4.14 -20.64
N ASP A 125 -10.04 -5.40 -20.71
CA ASP A 125 -10.94 -6.53 -20.97
C ASP A 125 -11.12 -7.46 -19.78
N ARG A 126 -10.16 -7.51 -18.86
CA ARG A 126 -10.10 -8.49 -17.77
C ARG A 126 -9.69 -7.84 -16.45
N PHE A 127 -10.47 -8.14 -15.42
CA PHE A 127 -10.32 -7.56 -14.10
C PHE A 127 -10.48 -8.62 -13.03
N ILE A 128 -9.72 -8.48 -11.95
CA ILE A 128 -9.81 -9.29 -10.75
C ILE A 128 -10.65 -8.52 -9.75
N LEU A 129 -11.70 -9.16 -9.24
CA LEU A 129 -12.55 -8.59 -8.21
C LEU A 129 -11.80 -8.58 -6.88
N ASN A 130 -11.56 -7.39 -6.31
CA ASN A 130 -10.80 -7.26 -5.07
C ASN A 130 -11.69 -7.53 -3.85
N LEU A 131 -11.65 -8.77 -3.36
CA LEU A 131 -12.43 -9.18 -2.19
C LEU A 131 -11.88 -8.65 -0.86
N SER A 132 -10.59 -8.29 -0.79
CA SER A 132 -9.93 -7.87 0.45
C SER A 132 -10.12 -6.39 0.80
N ALA A 133 -10.30 -5.52 -0.21
CA ALA A 133 -10.38 -4.08 -0.03
C ALA A 133 -11.81 -3.53 -0.23
N CYS A 134 -12.81 -4.41 -0.23
CA CYS A 134 -14.20 -4.00 -0.43
C CYS A 134 -14.87 -3.75 0.92
N HIS A 135 -15.29 -2.52 1.17
CA HIS A 135 -16.11 -2.20 2.36
C HIS A 135 -17.50 -2.86 2.31
N ASN A 136 -17.95 -3.28 1.12
CA ASN A 136 -19.16 -4.08 0.92
C ASN A 136 -18.89 -5.60 0.84
N HIS A 137 -17.82 -6.09 1.46
CA HIS A 137 -17.42 -7.50 1.39
C HIS A 137 -18.58 -8.46 1.74
N VAL A 138 -19.35 -8.17 2.80
CA VAL A 138 -20.45 -9.03 3.23
C VAL A 138 -21.55 -9.13 2.18
N GLN A 139 -21.96 -8.00 1.57
CA GLN A 139 -22.95 -7.99 0.50
C GLN A 139 -22.43 -8.72 -0.73
N LEU A 140 -21.17 -8.49 -1.09
CA LEU A 140 -20.54 -9.15 -2.22
C LEU A 140 -20.47 -10.67 -2.02
N CYS A 141 -20.17 -11.15 -0.81
CA CYS A 141 -20.18 -12.57 -0.47
C CYS A 141 -21.56 -13.22 -0.54
N ARG A 142 -22.64 -12.46 -0.36
CA ARG A 142 -24.02 -12.96 -0.53
C ARG A 142 -24.42 -13.06 -2.00
N ILE A 143 -23.85 -12.19 -2.84
CA ILE A 143 -24.15 -12.10 -4.27
C ILE A 143 -23.34 -13.14 -5.07
N LEU A 144 -22.10 -13.36 -4.68
CA LEU A 144 -21.22 -14.30 -5.36
C LEU A 144 -21.49 -15.74 -4.93
N PRO A 145 -21.26 -16.72 -5.83
CA PRO A 145 -21.27 -18.12 -5.47
C PRO A 145 -20.27 -18.43 -4.33
N PRO A 146 -20.58 -19.35 -3.40
CA PRO A 146 -19.67 -19.73 -2.32
C PRO A 146 -18.29 -20.19 -2.81
N GLU A 147 -18.27 -20.87 -3.96
CA GLU A 147 -17.06 -21.35 -4.63
C GLU A 147 -16.17 -20.21 -5.12
N MET A 148 -16.64 -18.96 -5.12
CA MET A 148 -15.90 -17.76 -5.52
C MET A 148 -15.43 -16.91 -4.34
N THR A 149 -15.96 -17.18 -3.14
CA THR A 149 -15.72 -16.37 -1.93
C THR A 149 -15.05 -17.15 -0.81
N MET A 150 -15.04 -18.48 -0.88
CA MET A 150 -14.37 -19.34 0.08
C MET A 150 -12.88 -18.96 0.20
N LEU A 151 -12.49 -18.52 1.38
CA LEU A 151 -11.12 -18.20 1.74
C LEU A 151 -10.33 -19.50 1.93
N GLU A 152 -9.24 -19.66 1.18
CA GLU A 152 -8.29 -20.73 1.41
C GLU A 152 -7.34 -20.34 2.56
N PRO A 153 -7.20 -21.16 3.62
CA PRO A 153 -6.23 -20.88 4.67
C PRO A 153 -4.81 -20.83 4.08
N LEU A 154 -4.10 -19.71 4.30
CA LEU A 154 -2.71 -19.57 3.84
C LEU A 154 -1.77 -20.60 4.50
N HIS A 155 -2.08 -21.00 5.74
CA HIS A 155 -1.36 -22.02 6.47
C HIS A 155 -2.34 -23.09 6.98
N PRO A 156 -2.07 -24.38 6.77
CA PRO A 156 -2.92 -25.46 7.24
C PRO A 156 -3.14 -25.40 8.77
N ASP A 157 -2.06 -25.18 9.50
CA ASP A 157 -2.11 -24.87 10.93
C ASP A 157 -1.70 -23.41 11.16
N ARG A 158 -2.71 -22.55 11.17
CA ARG A 158 -2.54 -21.13 11.48
C ARG A 158 -1.85 -20.92 12.83
N LYS A 159 -2.15 -21.74 13.85
CA LYS A 159 -1.67 -21.49 15.21
C LYS A 159 -0.15 -21.70 15.30
N SER A 160 0.37 -22.81 14.78
CA SER A 160 1.81 -23.06 14.78
C SER A 160 2.58 -22.00 13.97
N PHE A 161 2.04 -21.58 12.82
CA PHE A 161 2.63 -20.49 12.04
C PHE A 161 2.71 -19.19 12.85
N HIS A 162 1.63 -18.79 13.52
CA HIS A 162 1.62 -17.59 14.37
C HIS A 162 2.61 -17.69 15.54
N THR A 163 2.70 -18.86 16.18
CA THR A 163 3.70 -19.10 17.23
C THR A 163 5.13 -18.95 16.71
N LEU A 164 5.42 -19.52 15.53
CA LEU A 164 6.73 -19.40 14.88
C LEU A 164 7.07 -17.95 14.52
N MET A 165 6.14 -17.23 13.87
CA MET A 165 6.36 -15.82 13.52
C MET A 165 6.52 -14.94 14.75
N SER A 166 5.75 -15.21 15.82
CA SER A 166 5.86 -14.48 17.09
C SER A 166 7.22 -14.70 17.75
N SER A 167 7.73 -15.94 17.79
CA SER A 167 9.06 -16.22 18.36
C SER A 167 10.18 -15.54 17.57
N GLN A 168 10.10 -15.55 16.23
CA GLN A 168 11.02 -14.82 15.37
C GLN A 168 10.97 -13.31 15.64
N ALA A 169 9.78 -12.72 15.68
CA ALA A 169 9.59 -11.30 15.96
C ALA A 169 10.12 -10.90 17.35
N GLN A 170 9.94 -11.74 18.36
CA GLN A 170 10.49 -11.53 19.71
C GLN A 170 12.02 -11.56 19.72
N SER A 171 12.63 -12.48 18.97
CA SER A 171 14.09 -12.56 18.85
C SER A 171 14.65 -11.28 18.21
N ILE A 172 14.01 -10.78 17.15
CA ILE A 172 14.39 -9.54 16.46
C ILE A 172 14.23 -8.34 17.41
N LYS A 173 13.09 -8.24 18.12
CA LYS A 173 12.85 -7.17 19.10
C LYS A 173 13.90 -7.17 20.20
N THR A 174 14.28 -8.34 20.70
CA THR A 174 15.31 -8.47 21.74
C THR A 174 16.68 -8.02 21.22
N LYS A 175 17.08 -8.44 20.02
CA LYS A 175 18.32 -7.97 19.38
C LYS A 175 18.32 -6.45 19.18
N LYS A 176 17.21 -5.88 18.67
CA LYS A 176 17.05 -4.42 18.51
C LYS A 176 17.17 -3.69 19.85
N ARG A 177 16.49 -4.18 20.90
CA ARG A 177 16.58 -3.62 22.26
C ARG A 177 18.00 -3.65 22.82
N LYS A 178 18.74 -4.75 22.63
CA LYS A 178 20.15 -4.85 23.02
C LYS A 178 21.03 -3.83 22.28
N ARG A 179 20.93 -3.76 20.95
CA ARG A 179 21.68 -2.78 20.13
C ARG A 179 21.37 -1.34 20.54
N THR A 180 20.09 -1.02 20.80
CA THR A 180 19.70 0.32 21.28
C THR A 180 20.25 0.60 22.68
N ALA A 181 20.25 -0.40 23.58
CA ALA A 181 20.83 -0.24 24.91
C ALA A 181 22.35 -0.04 24.87
N GLU A 182 23.05 -0.77 24.01
CA GLU A 182 24.50 -0.61 23.76
C GLU A 182 24.81 0.77 23.19
N LYS A 183 24.09 1.22 22.14
CA LYS A 183 24.24 2.58 21.58
C LYS A 183 24.02 3.64 22.65
N ARG A 184 22.96 3.52 23.47
CA ARG A 184 22.67 4.46 24.57
C ARG A 184 23.77 4.49 25.63
N ARG A 185 24.32 3.33 25.99
CA ARG A 185 25.45 3.24 26.94
C ARG A 185 26.70 3.91 26.38
N ALA A 186 27.03 3.66 25.12
CA ALA A 186 28.18 4.29 24.46
C ALA A 186 28.02 5.83 24.40
N THR A 187 26.85 6.33 24.01
CA THR A 187 26.59 7.78 24.01
C THR A 187 26.65 8.39 25.41
N ALA A 188 26.14 7.69 26.43
CA ALA A 188 26.21 8.18 27.80
C ALA A 188 27.65 8.22 28.33
N ALA A 189 28.49 7.24 27.96
CA ALA A 189 29.90 7.22 28.30
C ALA A 189 30.66 8.36 27.61
N ALA A 190 30.47 8.55 26.30
CA ALA A 190 31.10 9.65 25.56
C ALA A 190 30.73 11.03 26.13
N LYS A 191 29.44 11.25 26.41
CA LYS A 191 28.97 12.50 27.04
C LYS A 191 29.59 12.74 28.43
N ARG A 192 29.84 11.67 29.19
CA ARG A 192 30.50 11.78 30.50
C ARG A 192 31.97 12.15 30.34
N GLU A 193 32.69 11.50 29.42
CA GLU A 193 34.09 11.83 29.13
C GLU A 193 34.25 13.27 28.63
N ASP A 194 33.32 13.76 27.80
CA ASP A 194 33.29 15.15 27.34
C ASP A 194 33.03 16.13 28.48
N ALA A 195 32.11 15.81 29.39
CA ALA A 195 31.83 16.62 30.57
C ALA A 195 33.03 16.68 31.53
N ASP A 196 33.64 15.53 31.82
CA ASP A 196 34.83 15.45 32.68
C ASP A 196 36.01 16.24 32.08
N ARG A 197 36.19 16.20 30.75
CA ARG A 197 37.20 17.01 30.04
C ARG A 197 36.92 18.51 30.11
N ALA A 198 35.67 18.92 29.92
CA ALA A 198 35.27 20.32 30.02
C ALA A 198 35.48 20.88 31.44
N GLU A 199 35.25 20.07 32.48
CA GLU A 199 35.49 20.47 33.88
C GLU A 199 36.97 20.69 34.17
N VAL A 200 37.85 19.81 33.68
CA VAL A 200 39.31 19.98 33.81
C VAL A 200 39.79 21.23 33.07
N GLU A 201 39.25 21.51 31.88
CA GLU A 201 39.58 22.70 31.10
C GLU A 201 39.12 23.99 31.79
N ALA A 202 37.90 24.01 32.33
CA ALA A 202 37.37 25.12 33.10
C ALA A 202 38.21 25.40 34.36
N GLY A 203 38.58 24.36 35.12
CA GLY A 203 39.42 24.50 36.31
C GLY A 203 40.87 24.95 35.99
N ARG A 204 41.35 24.71 34.75
CA ARG A 204 42.65 25.23 34.30
C ARG A 204 42.56 26.69 33.89
N ALA A 205 41.47 27.12 33.26
CA ALA A 205 41.24 28.51 32.91
C ALA A 205 41.12 29.41 34.16
N GLU A 206 40.45 28.93 35.21
CA GLU A 206 40.28 29.68 36.46
C GLU A 206 41.62 29.94 37.18
N LYS A 207 42.58 29.00 37.12
CA LYS A 207 43.93 29.19 37.67
C LYS A 207 44.82 30.18 36.91
N VAL A 208 44.52 30.49 35.65
CA VAL A 208 45.29 31.46 34.86
C VAL A 208 44.82 32.89 35.15
N ILE A 209 43.55 33.07 35.55
CA ILE A 209 42.97 34.38 35.82
C ILE A 209 43.45 34.96 37.17
N ASP A 210 43.74 34.11 38.16
CA ASP A 210 44.30 34.55 39.46
C ASP A 210 45.77 35.03 39.39
N GLU A 211 46.50 34.78 38.31
CA GLU A 211 47.87 35.31 38.10
C GLU A 211 47.92 36.58 37.22
N GLU A 212 46.80 37.00 36.62
CA GLU A 212 46.71 38.18 35.73
C GLU A 212 45.71 39.25 36.21
N ALA A 213 45.29 39.21 37.47
CA ALA A 213 44.45 40.25 38.09
C ALA A 213 45.28 41.45 38.60
N ASP A 214 45.98 42.13 37.68
CA ASP A 214 46.45 43.51 37.86
C ASP A 214 46.55 44.20 36.49
N GLY A 215 45.42 44.35 35.79
CA GLY A 215 45.43 45.03 34.49
C GLY A 215 44.13 45.09 33.69
N ALA A 216 43.32 46.11 34.00
CA ALA A 216 42.51 46.89 33.05
C ALA A 216 41.34 46.26 32.25
N ALA A 217 40.15 46.79 32.58
CA ALA A 217 39.19 47.49 31.71
C ALA A 217 38.60 46.84 30.43
N ASP A 218 37.28 46.66 30.52
CA ASP A 218 36.24 47.18 29.60
C ASP A 218 36.31 46.78 28.12
N SER A 219 35.42 45.86 27.71
CA SER A 219 34.58 46.08 26.51
C SER A 219 33.52 44.99 26.34
N ASP A 220 32.33 45.46 25.96
CA ASP A 220 31.18 44.75 25.43
C ASP A 220 31.53 43.73 24.34
N LEU A 221 30.81 42.61 24.28
CA LEU A 221 30.45 41.96 23.01
C LEU A 221 29.35 40.90 23.17
N GLU A 222 28.27 41.10 22.41
CA GLU A 222 27.13 40.22 22.20
C GLU A 222 27.54 38.90 21.51
N GLY A 223 26.92 37.77 21.89
CA GLY A 223 27.20 36.45 21.32
C GLY A 223 25.94 35.59 21.20
N SER A 224 25.55 35.35 19.95
CA SER A 224 24.37 34.63 19.46
C SER A 224 24.36 33.12 19.74
N ASP A 225 23.21 32.63 20.19
CA ASP A 225 22.86 31.22 20.41
C ASP A 225 22.54 30.50 19.07
N ALA A 226 23.38 29.53 18.70
CA ALA A 226 23.23 28.69 17.51
C ALA A 226 23.19 27.21 17.90
N GLY A 227 22.01 26.73 18.29
CA GLY A 227 21.73 25.32 18.57
C GLY A 227 21.74 24.45 17.31
N GLY A 228 22.88 23.83 17.00
CA GLY A 228 23.01 22.79 15.97
C GLY A 228 22.55 21.42 16.48
N SER A 229 21.42 20.92 15.99
CA SER A 229 20.98 19.54 16.23
C SER A 229 21.79 18.54 15.39
N PRO A 230 22.28 17.41 15.95
CA PRO A 230 23.02 16.41 15.18
C PRO A 230 22.05 15.66 14.25
N GLY A 231 22.40 15.62 12.96
CA GLY A 231 21.64 14.93 11.93
C GLY A 231 21.42 13.45 12.25
N MET A 232 20.17 13.01 12.11
CA MET A 232 19.82 11.59 12.04
C MET A 232 20.43 11.00 10.78
N GLU A 233 21.57 10.31 10.91
CA GLU A 233 22.04 9.41 9.86
C GLU A 233 21.04 8.25 9.71
N THR A 234 20.29 8.27 8.61
CA THR A 234 19.45 7.15 8.20
C THR A 234 20.35 6.03 7.67
N GLU A 235 20.89 5.21 8.59
CA GLU A 235 21.54 3.94 8.22
C GLU A 235 20.50 3.03 7.54
N GLU A 236 20.71 2.81 6.25
CA GLU A 236 19.98 1.91 5.38
C GLU A 236 19.97 0.50 5.99
N LEU A 237 18.85 0.13 6.61
CA LEU A 237 18.65 -1.19 7.17
C LEU A 237 18.58 -2.19 6.02
N ALA A 238 19.63 -2.98 5.85
CA ALA A 238 19.58 -4.21 5.08
C ALA A 238 18.41 -5.07 5.61
N PHE A 239 17.28 -5.01 4.90
CA PHE A 239 16.17 -5.91 5.08
C PHE A 239 16.75 -7.29 4.79
N VAL A 240 16.93 -8.10 5.83
CA VAL A 240 17.24 -9.51 5.68
C VAL A 240 16.01 -10.10 5.01
N SER A 241 16.06 -10.17 3.67
CA SER A 241 15.12 -10.90 2.86
C SER A 241 15.18 -12.33 3.35
N VAL A 242 14.23 -12.71 4.19
CA VAL A 242 13.99 -14.12 4.47
C VAL A 242 13.48 -14.66 3.15
N ASP A 243 14.33 -15.41 2.43
CA ASP A 243 13.94 -16.16 1.24
C ASP A 243 12.75 -17.06 1.61
N LEU A 244 11.55 -16.53 1.40
CA LEU A 244 10.27 -17.23 1.56
C LEU A 244 9.91 -18.02 0.28
N ASP A 245 10.83 -18.11 -0.67
CA ASP A 245 10.67 -18.85 -1.93
C ASP A 245 11.57 -20.08 -1.98
N GLU A 246 11.19 -21.11 -1.21
CA GLU A 246 11.36 -22.50 -1.65
C GLU A 246 10.19 -22.92 -2.56
N ARG A 247 9.73 -22.03 -3.45
CA ARG A 247 8.94 -22.46 -4.61
C ARG A 247 9.90 -23.00 -5.66
N PRO A 248 9.64 -24.18 -6.25
CA PRO A 248 10.56 -24.81 -7.19
C PRO A 248 10.87 -23.89 -8.37
N ARG A 249 12.16 -23.52 -8.50
CA ARG A 249 12.76 -22.78 -9.62
C ARG A 249 12.62 -23.58 -10.92
N LYS A 250 11.47 -23.50 -11.59
CA LYS A 250 11.27 -24.07 -12.95
C LYS A 250 10.95 -23.05 -14.05
N TRP A 251 11.01 -21.74 -13.79
CA TRP A 251 10.62 -20.70 -14.75
C TRP A 251 11.77 -19.89 -15.36
N ARG A 252 12.94 -20.50 -15.57
CA ARG A 252 13.99 -19.95 -16.45
C ARG A 252 14.42 -21.00 -17.46
N LYS A 253 13.63 -21.16 -18.54
CA LYS A 253 14.05 -21.59 -19.90
C LYS A 253 12.81 -21.72 -20.79
N ALA A 254 12.44 -20.63 -21.46
CA ALA A 254 11.72 -20.63 -22.73
C ALA A 254 11.72 -19.18 -23.25
N ALA A 255 12.88 -18.73 -23.72
CA ALA A 255 13.03 -17.59 -24.61
C ALA A 255 14.03 -18.03 -25.68
N MET A 256 13.49 -18.75 -26.67
CA MET A 256 13.99 -18.95 -28.03
C MET A 256 12.77 -19.19 -28.90
#